data_AF-A0A5B9G1T4-F1
#
_entry.id   AF-A0A5B9G1T4-F1
#
_cell.length_a   1.000
_cell.length_b   1.000
_cell.length_c   1.000
_cell.angle_alpha   90.00
_cell.angle_beta   90.00
_cell.angle_gamma   90.00
#
_symmetry.space_group_name_H-M   'P 1'
#
loop_
_entity.id
_entity.type
_entity.pdbx_description
1 polymer ?
#
loop_
_entity_poly.entity_id
_entity_poly.type
_entity_poly.pdbx_seq_one_letter_code
_entity_poly.pdbx_strand_id
1 'polypeptide(L)'
;MVLNNNIKYNPIYFYGGKNELPNNHNFTVLANTSEVSFDWEGHINESKAISFGNNSITRQAVMPCNVVVVPNGRIIISAYVKMDDGLEPSTVPGNLDFAFTYNANTVYIPNHLHLGNGIYRVWINVAIAPGATITSISVYKNISAATAKSFKIYGLQLERANVLSDTPTAYTPTYGAALGLGKHKPFTIIRGNTIYGKKRLLYDTGMIFAKAQQKNFTAPDLREKLLINEFIKQEIRIGVWHKQDLYGLFAYNDPALMNFARINWRNPFGKGTIENLCTYSTYFTNSGWSYSGTGNIKEPNTLETTAPDGSFTACKFQFKGNPGVSRKTGIIANSTTLTYSIYTKSGTALTANFRLRDDTTSIIKKTGVINYDLGTITNGTIQNVGNGWFKISITATDCVIGNSYSIYYGDVGSTQSLDDIWYVWHPQLENNSYASDFIPTDATTEKGDNLFMLYGGLTYGAYGFEGNGLDGYIDTQFNPAIMGRNYTLNDASRMYVLYKDGGNSSRREGILASNRNCTFGLSSTTAIRINQSLTDFSGGVPTLETGLKALVRDSSEAVRYINGDTEYARTVTSSSIISANQILLGFGGVYGTDGMSEYLMGGSITMAQIQGHRANINNLLAGFGLNQIA
;
A
#
# COMPACT_ATOMS: atom_id res chain seq x y z
N MET A 1 -0.51 -26.33 -42.15
CA MET A 1 -1.08 -24.97 -42.28
C MET A 1 -1.26 -24.43 -40.87
N VAL A 2 -0.40 -23.49 -40.48
CA VAL A 2 -0.29 -22.89 -39.14
C VAL A 2 -0.90 -21.49 -39.20
N LEU A 3 -1.88 -21.20 -38.34
CA LEU A 3 -2.27 -19.83 -37.95
C LEU A 3 -2.78 -19.92 -36.49
N ASN A 4 -1.92 -19.60 -35.51
CA ASN A 4 -1.73 -18.31 -34.83
C ASN A 4 -2.90 -17.85 -33.95
N ASN A 5 -2.76 -18.15 -32.65
CA ASN A 5 -3.41 -17.46 -31.55
C ASN A 5 -2.67 -16.15 -31.27
N ASN A 6 -3.33 -14.99 -31.38
CA ASN A 6 -3.00 -13.79 -30.60
C ASN A 6 -4.04 -12.69 -30.85
N ILE A 7 -5.10 -12.64 -30.04
CA ILE A 7 -5.78 -11.38 -29.67
C ILE A 7 -6.15 -11.48 -28.19
N LYS A 8 -5.46 -10.72 -27.34
CA LYS A 8 -5.84 -10.48 -25.94
C LYS A 8 -6.74 -9.24 -25.90
N TYR A 9 -8.00 -9.41 -25.48
CA TYR A 9 -8.81 -8.30 -24.99
C TYR A 9 -8.72 -8.28 -23.45
N ASN A 10 -8.39 -7.13 -22.89
CA ASN A 10 -8.45 -6.85 -21.45
C ASN A 10 -9.91 -6.67 -21.00
N PRO A 11 -10.39 -7.35 -19.93
CA PRO A 11 -11.64 -6.95 -19.29
C PRO A 11 -11.37 -5.84 -18.26
N ILE A 12 -11.92 -4.67 -18.54
CA ILE A 12 -12.23 -3.60 -17.58
C ILE A 12 -13.51 -4.03 -16.85
N TYR A 13 -13.54 -4.00 -15.52
CA TYR A 13 -14.77 -4.21 -14.75
C TYR A 13 -15.21 -2.92 -14.07
N PHE A 14 -16.42 -2.47 -14.40
CA PHE A 14 -17.25 -1.58 -13.57
C PHE A 14 -18.25 -2.45 -12.80
N TYR A 15 -18.51 -2.14 -11.52
CA TYR A 15 -19.70 -2.65 -10.83
C TYR A 15 -20.29 -1.60 -9.88
N GLY A 16 -21.45 -1.09 -10.28
CA GLY A 16 -22.50 -0.54 -9.44
C GLY A 16 -23.82 -1.11 -9.95
N GLY A 17 -24.71 -1.51 -9.04
CA GLY A 17 -26.05 -1.99 -9.39
C GLY A 17 -26.71 -2.80 -8.28
N LYS A 18 -27.61 -2.15 -7.54
CA LYS A 18 -28.62 -2.80 -6.67
C LYS A 18 -29.59 -3.61 -7.54
N ASN A 19 -30.00 -4.78 -7.06
CA ASN A 19 -31.25 -5.43 -7.46
C ASN A 19 -31.92 -6.04 -6.21
N GLU A 20 -33.10 -5.52 -5.86
CA GLU A 20 -34.07 -6.13 -4.94
C GLU A 20 -35.19 -6.75 -5.78
N LEU A 21 -35.68 -7.95 -5.42
CA LEU A 21 -36.98 -8.52 -5.83
C LEU A 21 -37.37 -9.70 -4.87
N PRO A 22 -38.65 -10.14 -4.80
CA PRO A 22 -39.45 -10.20 -3.56
C PRO A 22 -39.84 -11.60 -3.06
N ASN A 23 -40.49 -11.62 -1.89
CA ASN A 23 -41.01 -12.75 -1.10
C ASN A 23 -41.93 -13.74 -1.84
N ASN A 24 -41.70 -15.05 -1.65
CA ASN A 24 -42.60 -15.98 -0.92
C ASN A 24 -42.13 -17.44 -1.08
N HIS A 25 -41.77 -18.10 0.03
CA HIS A 25 -41.98 -19.51 0.45
C HIS A 25 -41.03 -19.82 1.64
N ASN A 26 -41.49 -20.65 2.57
CA ASN A 26 -41.12 -20.69 4.00
C ASN A 26 -39.65 -21.10 4.35
N PHE A 27 -39.17 -20.57 5.49
CA PHE A 27 -37.78 -20.44 5.99
C PHE A 27 -37.17 -21.65 6.74
N THR A 28 -35.82 -21.84 6.69
CA THR A 28 -34.88 -21.74 7.86
C THR A 28 -33.37 -21.71 7.44
N VAL A 29 -32.84 -20.47 7.28
CA VAL A 29 -31.53 -19.82 7.65
C VAL A 29 -30.18 -20.57 7.41
N LEU A 30 -29.20 -20.26 6.53
CA LEU A 30 -28.59 -19.09 5.79
C LEU A 30 -27.51 -18.24 6.52
N ALA A 31 -26.30 -18.17 5.91
CA ALA A 31 -25.13 -17.24 6.05
C ALA A 31 -23.89 -17.72 6.86
N ASN A 32 -22.60 -17.35 6.65
CA ASN A 32 -21.73 -16.85 5.55
C ASN A 32 -20.26 -16.87 6.07
N THR A 33 -19.27 -17.50 5.40
CA THR A 33 -17.82 -17.15 5.51
C THR A 33 -17.01 -17.48 4.24
N SER A 34 -15.92 -16.72 4.05
CA SER A 34 -14.97 -16.66 2.93
C SER A 34 -13.97 -17.81 2.80
N GLU A 35 -13.36 -17.93 1.61
CA GLU A 35 -12.29 -18.87 1.20
C GLU A 35 -11.30 -19.29 2.29
N VAL A 36 -11.04 -20.60 2.35
CA VAL A 36 -9.84 -21.17 2.98
C VAL A 36 -8.71 -21.07 1.95
N SER A 37 -7.85 -20.06 2.08
CA SER A 37 -6.51 -20.08 1.50
C SER A 37 -5.58 -20.72 2.53
N PHE A 38 -4.81 -21.71 2.07
CA PHE A 38 -3.62 -22.20 2.76
C PHE A 38 -2.52 -21.14 2.55
N ASP A 39 -1.81 -20.76 3.60
CA ASP A 39 -0.50 -20.11 3.42
C ASP A 39 0.57 -21.19 3.25
N TRP A 40 1.63 -20.82 2.54
CA TRP A 40 2.69 -21.68 2.01
C TRP A 40 3.63 -22.25 3.09
N GLU A 41 3.51 -21.87 4.36
CA GLU A 41 4.46 -22.25 5.42
C GLU A 41 3.92 -23.28 6.42
N GLY A 42 2.77 -23.91 6.12
CA GLY A 42 2.19 -24.92 7.03
C GLY A 42 1.60 -24.33 8.32
N HIS A 43 1.53 -22.99 8.42
CA HIS A 43 0.80 -22.30 9.46
C HIS A 43 -0.69 -22.28 9.14
N ILE A 44 -1.39 -23.32 9.59
CA ILE A 44 -2.84 -23.36 9.41
C ILE A 44 -3.49 -22.46 10.44
N ASN A 45 -4.21 -21.44 9.98
CA ASN A 45 -4.95 -20.53 10.84
C ASN A 45 -6.04 -21.29 11.60
N GLU A 46 -5.74 -21.69 12.85
CA GLU A 46 -6.63 -22.50 13.69
C GLU A 46 -8.00 -21.86 13.88
N SER A 47 -8.09 -20.54 13.74
CA SER A 47 -9.34 -19.80 13.89
C SER A 47 -10.32 -19.99 12.71
N LYS A 48 -9.90 -20.64 11.62
CA LYS A 48 -10.72 -20.92 10.43
C LYS A 48 -11.22 -22.37 10.35
N ALA A 49 -10.83 -23.24 11.29
CA ALA A 49 -11.21 -24.65 11.26
C ALA A 49 -12.62 -24.90 11.82
N ILE A 50 -13.31 -25.90 11.28
CA ILE A 50 -14.59 -26.38 11.79
C ILE A 50 -14.33 -27.37 12.92
N SER A 51 -14.71 -27.02 14.15
CA SER A 51 -14.44 -27.86 15.34
C SER A 51 -15.59 -28.79 15.70
N PHE A 52 -15.28 -30.08 15.77
CA PHE A 52 -16.13 -31.16 16.26
C PHE A 52 -15.69 -31.52 17.68
N GLY A 53 -16.45 -31.06 18.68
CA GLY A 53 -16.12 -31.32 20.09
C GLY A 53 -16.38 -32.78 20.49
N ASN A 54 -15.87 -33.17 21.66
CA ASN A 54 -16.20 -34.46 22.27
C ASN A 54 -17.60 -34.40 22.87
N ASN A 55 -18.61 -34.78 22.11
CA ASN A 55 -19.99 -34.86 22.60
C ASN A 55 -20.78 -35.98 21.89
N SER A 56 -21.79 -36.50 22.58
CA SER A 56 -22.66 -37.61 22.11
C SER A 56 -23.70 -37.17 21.06
N ILE A 57 -23.38 -36.18 20.22
CA ILE A 57 -24.31 -35.62 19.22
C ILE A 57 -23.70 -35.77 17.82
N THR A 58 -24.46 -36.34 16.88
CA THR A 58 -24.06 -36.38 15.46
C THR A 58 -23.96 -34.93 14.98
N ARG A 59 -22.78 -34.55 14.53
CA ARG A 59 -22.54 -33.27 13.86
C ARG A 59 -22.10 -33.57 12.44
N GLN A 60 -22.54 -32.74 11.51
CA GLN A 60 -22.21 -32.87 10.11
C GLN A 60 -21.78 -31.50 9.56
N ALA A 61 -20.68 -31.47 8.81
CA ALA A 61 -20.31 -30.35 7.95
C ALA A 61 -20.68 -30.71 6.51
N VAL A 62 -21.48 -29.86 5.86
CA VAL A 62 -22.03 -30.13 4.50
C VAL A 62 -21.49 -29.11 3.51
N MET A 63 -20.88 -29.58 2.43
CA MET A 63 -20.58 -28.82 1.22
C MET A 63 -21.75 -28.97 0.25
N PRO A 64 -22.52 -27.91 -0.03
CA PRO A 64 -23.37 -27.91 -1.20
C PRO A 64 -22.46 -27.86 -2.44
N CYS A 65 -22.61 -28.82 -3.35
CA CYS A 65 -21.91 -28.84 -4.62
C CYS A 65 -22.89 -29.12 -5.76
N ASN A 66 -22.50 -28.83 -7.00
CA ASN A 66 -23.28 -29.24 -8.17
C ASN A 66 -22.31 -29.75 -9.22
N VAL A 67 -21.88 -30.99 -9.04
CA VAL A 67 -20.91 -31.64 -9.92
C VAL A 67 -21.61 -32.74 -10.70
N VAL A 68 -21.69 -32.55 -12.01
CA VAL A 68 -22.18 -33.55 -12.96
C VAL A 68 -20.99 -34.44 -13.32
N VAL A 69 -21.09 -35.72 -12.97
CA VAL A 69 -20.01 -36.68 -13.23
C VAL A 69 -20.19 -37.27 -14.62
N VAL A 70 -19.14 -37.13 -15.45
CA VAL A 70 -19.09 -37.74 -16.78
C VAL A 70 -19.10 -39.28 -16.70
N PRO A 71 -19.56 -39.99 -17.75
CA PRO A 71 -19.73 -41.44 -17.71
C PRO A 71 -18.45 -42.18 -17.26
N ASN A 72 -18.61 -43.14 -16.34
CA ASN A 72 -17.57 -43.98 -15.73
C ASN A 72 -16.57 -43.24 -14.79
N GLY A 73 -16.93 -42.07 -14.26
CA GLY A 73 -16.09 -41.34 -13.32
C GLY A 73 -16.12 -41.90 -11.90
N ARG A 74 -14.95 -42.07 -11.29
CA ARG A 74 -14.81 -42.12 -9.83
C ARG A 74 -14.45 -40.74 -9.32
N ILE A 75 -14.75 -40.49 -8.05
CA ILE A 75 -14.33 -39.28 -7.37
C ILE A 75 -13.59 -39.62 -6.08
N ILE A 76 -12.69 -38.74 -5.68
CA ILE A 76 -12.10 -38.73 -4.35
C ILE A 76 -12.68 -37.55 -3.59
N ILE A 77 -13.22 -37.83 -2.41
CA ILE A 77 -13.66 -36.80 -1.47
C ILE A 77 -12.67 -36.81 -0.33
N SER A 78 -11.97 -35.69 -0.09
CA SER A 78 -10.99 -35.54 0.99
C SER A 78 -11.40 -34.48 2.00
N ALA A 79 -11.00 -34.65 3.26
CA ALA A 79 -11.02 -33.68 4.33
C ALA A 79 -9.62 -33.54 4.95
N TYR A 80 -9.25 -32.34 5.37
CA TYR A 80 -8.02 -32.08 6.10
C TYR A 80 -8.34 -31.90 7.57
N VAL A 81 -7.88 -32.82 8.41
CA VAL A 81 -8.32 -32.97 9.80
C VAL A 81 -7.13 -32.89 10.75
N LYS A 82 -7.24 -32.14 11.84
CA LYS A 82 -6.33 -32.22 12.99
C LYS A 82 -7.10 -32.76 14.19
N MET A 83 -6.64 -33.85 14.77
CA MET A 83 -7.24 -34.40 15.99
C MET A 83 -6.77 -33.56 17.18
N ASP A 84 -7.67 -33.24 18.11
CA ASP A 84 -7.31 -32.38 19.26
C ASP A 84 -6.35 -33.10 20.23
N ASP A 85 -6.36 -34.44 20.25
CA ASP A 85 -5.43 -35.26 21.04
C ASP A 85 -4.08 -35.50 20.33
N GLY A 86 -3.93 -34.99 19.10
CA GLY A 86 -2.73 -35.17 18.27
C GLY A 86 -2.52 -36.59 17.73
N LEU A 87 -3.41 -37.53 18.02
CA LEU A 87 -3.30 -38.91 17.55
C LEU A 87 -3.85 -39.07 16.13
N GLU A 88 -3.56 -40.23 15.53
CA GLU A 88 -4.10 -40.60 14.23
C GLU A 88 -5.63 -40.80 14.31
N PRO A 89 -6.39 -40.35 13.28
CA PRO A 89 -7.81 -40.60 13.26
C PRO A 89 -8.13 -42.08 13.05
N SER A 90 -9.11 -42.59 13.78
CA SER A 90 -9.56 -43.97 13.63
C SER A 90 -10.43 -44.16 12.39
N THR A 91 -10.00 -45.07 11.52
CA THR A 91 -10.69 -45.48 10.30
C THR A 91 -11.20 -46.93 10.35
N VAL A 92 -11.20 -47.55 11.54
CA VAL A 92 -11.63 -48.93 11.75
C VAL A 92 -13.17 -49.04 11.71
N PRO A 93 -13.75 -49.98 10.93
CA PRO A 93 -15.20 -50.20 10.91
C PRO A 93 -15.77 -50.44 12.32
N GLY A 94 -16.84 -49.71 12.69
CA GLY A 94 -17.46 -49.78 14.02
C GLY A 94 -16.83 -48.87 15.08
N ASN A 95 -15.64 -48.31 14.84
CA ASN A 95 -14.97 -47.36 15.70
C ASN A 95 -14.39 -46.17 14.89
N LEU A 96 -15.25 -45.45 14.16
CA LEU A 96 -14.83 -44.36 13.28
C LEU A 96 -14.88 -43.01 14.02
N ASP A 97 -13.83 -42.19 13.92
CA ASP A 97 -13.87 -40.80 14.42
C ASP A 97 -14.71 -39.88 13.52
N PHE A 98 -14.68 -40.15 12.22
CA PHE A 98 -15.49 -39.48 11.21
C PHE A 98 -15.87 -40.43 10.09
N ALA A 99 -16.86 -40.05 9.30
CA ALA A 99 -17.15 -40.69 8.05
C ALA A 99 -17.71 -39.69 7.03
N PHE A 100 -17.73 -40.12 5.78
CA PHE A 100 -18.20 -39.32 4.67
C PHE A 100 -19.55 -39.83 4.18
N THR A 101 -20.40 -38.89 3.77
CA THR A 101 -21.60 -39.16 2.97
C THR A 101 -21.59 -38.26 1.74
N TYR A 102 -22.13 -38.74 0.63
CA TYR A 102 -22.57 -37.87 -0.47
C TYR A 102 -24.07 -38.13 -0.71
N ASN A 103 -24.82 -37.08 -1.06
CA ASN A 103 -26.27 -37.15 -1.28
C ASN A 103 -27.06 -37.89 -0.16
N ALA A 104 -26.58 -37.85 1.08
CA ALA A 104 -27.20 -38.37 2.31
C ALA A 104 -27.48 -39.89 2.44
N ASN A 105 -26.98 -40.75 1.55
CA ASN A 105 -27.52 -42.13 1.45
C ASN A 105 -26.60 -43.27 1.91
N THR A 106 -25.28 -43.07 2.02
CA THR A 106 -24.35 -44.17 2.37
C THR A 106 -23.14 -43.66 3.14
N VAL A 107 -22.76 -44.42 4.18
CA VAL A 107 -21.59 -44.21 5.01
C VAL A 107 -20.38 -44.89 4.38
N TYR A 108 -19.32 -44.14 4.14
CA TYR A 108 -18.07 -44.68 3.62
C TYR A 108 -16.97 -44.65 4.67
N ILE A 109 -16.23 -45.75 4.78
CA ILE A 109 -15.04 -45.87 5.61
C ILE A 109 -13.88 -45.18 4.89
N PRO A 110 -13.27 -44.16 5.50
CA PRO A 110 -12.23 -43.39 4.85
C PRO A 110 -10.83 -43.99 5.06
N ASN A 111 -9.92 -43.68 4.14
CA ASN A 111 -8.47 -43.86 4.32
C ASN A 111 -7.85 -42.54 4.81
N HIS A 112 -6.67 -42.58 5.39
CA HIS A 112 -5.97 -41.37 5.83
C HIS A 112 -4.46 -41.41 5.56
N LEU A 113 -3.85 -40.21 5.56
CA LEU A 113 -2.43 -39.97 5.33
C LEU A 113 -2.00 -38.79 6.20
N HIS A 114 -0.96 -38.96 7.01
CA HIS A 114 -0.38 -37.88 7.80
C HIS A 114 0.41 -36.91 6.90
N LEU A 115 0.11 -35.61 7.00
CA LEU A 115 0.74 -34.54 6.22
C LEU A 115 1.79 -33.75 7.01
N GLY A 116 1.96 -34.03 8.31
CA GLY A 116 2.78 -33.23 9.24
C GLY A 116 1.94 -32.30 10.12
N ASN A 117 2.55 -31.79 11.20
CA ASN A 117 1.93 -30.87 12.18
C ASN A 117 0.60 -31.39 12.79
N GLY A 118 0.43 -32.72 12.87
CA GLY A 118 -0.77 -33.37 13.38
C GLY A 118 -1.98 -33.30 12.44
N ILE A 119 -1.79 -32.89 11.19
CA ILE A 119 -2.85 -32.83 10.17
C ILE A 119 -2.82 -34.09 9.33
N TYR A 120 -4.00 -34.68 9.16
CA TYR A 120 -4.26 -35.84 8.33
C TYR A 120 -5.14 -35.44 7.16
N ARG A 121 -4.76 -35.88 5.95
CA ARG A 121 -5.71 -35.96 4.85
C ARG A 121 -6.50 -37.23 5.03
N VAL A 122 -7.81 -37.12 4.93
CA VAL A 122 -8.71 -38.25 5.09
C VAL A 122 -9.65 -38.29 3.90
N TRP A 123 -9.84 -39.43 3.24
CA TRP A 123 -10.60 -39.49 2.00
C TRP A 123 -11.38 -40.79 1.78
N ILE A 124 -12.37 -40.70 0.89
CA ILE A 124 -13.08 -41.86 0.32
C ILE A 124 -12.98 -41.83 -1.21
N ASN A 125 -12.96 -43.01 -1.83
CA ASN A 125 -13.02 -43.18 -3.28
C ASN A 125 -14.37 -43.79 -3.66
N VAL A 126 -15.21 -43.00 -4.34
CA VAL A 126 -16.60 -43.35 -4.65
C VAL A 126 -16.76 -43.60 -6.15
N ALA A 127 -17.34 -44.75 -6.50
CA ALA A 127 -17.83 -45.01 -7.85
C ALA A 127 -19.20 -44.33 -8.03
N ILE A 128 -19.34 -43.52 -9.07
CA ILE A 128 -20.58 -42.78 -9.35
C ILE A 128 -21.18 -43.29 -10.67
N ALA A 129 -22.48 -43.56 -10.65
CA ALA A 129 -23.20 -43.97 -11.85
C ALA A 129 -23.11 -42.86 -12.93
N PRO A 130 -22.91 -43.22 -14.21
CA PRO A 130 -22.90 -42.25 -15.31
C PRO A 130 -24.10 -41.30 -15.27
N GLY A 131 -23.84 -39.98 -15.32
CA GLY A 131 -24.88 -38.95 -15.32
C GLY A 131 -25.48 -38.60 -13.96
N ALA A 132 -25.02 -39.22 -12.85
CA ALA A 132 -25.44 -38.81 -11.52
C ALA A 132 -24.84 -37.45 -11.13
N THR A 133 -25.66 -36.64 -10.45
CA THR A 133 -25.27 -35.34 -9.91
C THR A 133 -24.99 -35.44 -8.42
N ILE A 134 -23.85 -34.92 -7.99
CA ILE A 134 -23.52 -34.76 -6.58
C ILE A 134 -24.02 -33.39 -6.14
N THR A 135 -25.05 -33.38 -5.30
CA THR A 135 -25.67 -32.16 -4.78
C THR A 135 -25.10 -31.76 -3.42
N SER A 136 -24.52 -32.73 -2.69
CA SER A 136 -23.86 -32.46 -1.41
C SER A 136 -22.79 -33.49 -1.08
N ILE A 137 -21.76 -33.02 -0.38
CA ILE A 137 -20.73 -33.82 0.26
C ILE A 137 -20.71 -33.46 1.73
N SER A 138 -20.62 -34.45 2.61
CA SER A 138 -20.58 -34.18 4.03
C SER A 138 -19.57 -35.03 4.77
N VAL A 139 -18.98 -34.44 5.80
CA VAL A 139 -18.22 -35.16 6.83
C VAL A 139 -19.02 -35.11 8.12
N TYR A 140 -19.24 -36.25 8.74
CA TYR A 140 -19.90 -36.32 10.02
C TYR A 140 -19.02 -37.01 11.05
N LYS A 141 -19.17 -36.58 12.30
CA LYS A 141 -18.64 -37.28 13.46
C LYS A 141 -19.54 -38.47 13.76
N ASN A 142 -19.01 -39.69 13.72
CA ASN A 142 -19.79 -40.89 14.00
C ASN A 142 -19.91 -41.07 15.53
N ILE A 143 -21.13 -41.12 16.06
CA ILE A 143 -21.36 -41.26 17.51
C ILE A 143 -21.44 -42.70 17.98
N SER A 144 -21.52 -43.69 17.08
CA SER A 144 -21.74 -45.08 17.50
C SER A 144 -20.52 -45.70 18.19
N ALA A 145 -19.39 -45.00 18.19
CA ALA A 145 -18.17 -45.41 18.84
C ALA A 145 -18.02 -44.65 20.16
N ALA A 146 -17.91 -45.37 21.29
CA ALA A 146 -17.71 -44.80 22.62
C ALA A 146 -16.41 -43.95 22.77
N THR A 147 -15.60 -43.86 21.71
CA THR A 147 -14.28 -43.23 21.68
C THR A 147 -14.14 -42.11 20.64
N ALA A 148 -15.23 -41.62 20.03
CA ALA A 148 -15.12 -40.60 18.96
C ALA A 148 -14.47 -39.29 19.46
N LYS A 149 -13.23 -39.05 19.03
CA LYS A 149 -12.37 -37.96 19.48
C LYS A 149 -12.86 -36.59 19.00
N SER A 150 -12.35 -35.52 19.59
CA SER A 150 -12.57 -34.17 19.07
C SER A 150 -11.53 -33.82 18.00
N PHE A 151 -11.97 -33.08 16.98
CA PHE A 151 -11.13 -32.78 15.82
C PHE A 151 -11.57 -31.49 15.13
N LYS A 152 -10.68 -30.95 14.31
CA LYS A 152 -10.88 -29.74 13.50
C LYS A 152 -10.73 -30.06 12.01
N ILE A 153 -11.69 -29.65 11.18
CA ILE A 153 -11.60 -29.73 9.72
C ILE A 153 -11.13 -28.38 9.16
N TYR A 154 -10.07 -28.39 8.37
CA TYR A 154 -9.47 -27.20 7.76
C TYR A 154 -9.87 -27.00 6.30
N GLY A 155 -10.27 -28.07 5.62
CA GLY A 155 -10.69 -27.99 4.23
C GLY A 155 -11.36 -29.27 3.77
N LEU A 156 -12.12 -29.15 2.68
CA LEU A 156 -12.72 -30.26 1.96
C LEU A 156 -12.35 -30.13 0.49
N GLN A 157 -12.07 -31.26 -0.16
CA GLN A 157 -11.62 -31.31 -1.54
C GLN A 157 -12.36 -32.41 -2.28
N LEU A 158 -12.67 -32.14 -3.54
CA LEU A 158 -13.26 -33.09 -4.48
C LEU A 158 -12.35 -33.21 -5.70
N GLU A 159 -11.95 -34.42 -6.02
CA GLU A 159 -11.09 -34.74 -7.16
C GLU A 159 -11.73 -35.81 -8.04
N ARG A 160 -11.31 -35.86 -9.30
CA ARG A 160 -11.64 -36.95 -10.22
C ARG A 160 -10.60 -38.05 -10.06
N ALA A 161 -11.04 -39.31 -9.98
CA ALA A 161 -10.18 -40.49 -9.99
C ALA A 161 -10.45 -41.34 -11.23
N ASN A 162 -9.41 -41.99 -11.75
CA ASN A 162 -9.49 -42.82 -12.94
C ASN A 162 -9.51 -44.32 -12.59
N VAL A 163 -8.99 -44.73 -11.42
CA VAL A 163 -8.92 -46.14 -11.00
C VAL A 163 -9.15 -46.35 -9.49
N LEU A 164 -9.39 -47.61 -9.08
CA LEU A 164 -9.68 -48.03 -7.69
C LEU A 164 -8.50 -47.82 -6.72
N SER A 165 -7.28 -47.99 -7.22
CA SER A 165 -6.04 -47.95 -6.44
C SER A 165 -5.38 -46.57 -6.41
N ASP A 166 -6.03 -45.55 -6.96
CA ASP A 166 -5.48 -44.19 -6.96
C ASP A 166 -5.38 -43.69 -5.52
N THR A 167 -4.15 -43.69 -5.00
CA THR A 167 -3.81 -42.93 -3.80
C THR A 167 -3.88 -41.45 -4.20
N PRO A 168 -4.54 -40.58 -3.43
CA PRO A 168 -4.65 -39.18 -3.80
C PRO A 168 -3.25 -38.57 -4.00
N THR A 169 -3.02 -37.92 -5.15
CA THR A 169 -1.79 -37.15 -5.34
C THR A 169 -1.70 -36.06 -4.28
N ALA A 170 -0.49 -35.76 -3.80
CA ALA A 170 -0.24 -34.69 -2.83
C ALA A 170 -0.97 -33.40 -3.27
N TYR A 171 -1.54 -32.65 -2.32
CA TYR A 171 -2.31 -31.45 -2.59
C TYR A 171 -1.52 -30.47 -3.47
N THR A 172 -1.94 -30.31 -4.72
CA THR A 172 -1.49 -29.21 -5.58
C THR A 172 -2.60 -28.15 -5.58
N PRO A 173 -2.42 -27.00 -4.91
CA PRO A 173 -3.40 -25.93 -4.96
C PRO A 173 -3.52 -25.44 -6.41
N THR A 174 -4.66 -25.68 -7.06
CA THR A 174 -4.91 -25.26 -8.44
C THR A 174 -5.23 -23.77 -8.48
N TYR A 175 -4.23 -22.91 -8.38
CA TYR A 175 -4.39 -21.51 -8.77
C TYR A 175 -4.20 -21.38 -10.28
N GLY A 176 -5.33 -21.41 -10.99
CA GLY A 176 -5.46 -20.85 -12.34
C GLY A 176 -4.69 -21.56 -13.46
N ALA A 177 -5.25 -22.65 -14.00
CA ALA A 177 -5.21 -22.92 -15.44
C ALA A 177 -6.19 -24.07 -15.81
N ALA A 178 -7.11 -23.74 -16.72
CA ALA A 178 -7.72 -24.63 -17.72
C ALA A 178 -8.09 -26.09 -17.33
N LEU A 179 -9.04 -26.27 -16.41
CA LEU A 179 -10.04 -27.35 -16.50
C LEU A 179 -11.38 -26.75 -16.12
N GLY A 180 -12.41 -26.90 -16.96
CA GLY A 180 -13.73 -26.28 -16.82
C GLY A 180 -14.57 -26.75 -15.64
N LEU A 181 -14.01 -26.75 -14.42
CA LEU A 181 -14.70 -26.95 -13.17
C LEU A 181 -15.07 -25.58 -12.59
N GLY A 182 -16.37 -25.38 -12.37
CA GLY A 182 -16.93 -24.13 -11.88
C GLY A 182 -16.35 -23.69 -10.54
N LYS A 183 -16.28 -22.36 -10.37
CA LYS A 183 -15.84 -21.63 -9.17
C LYS A 183 -16.33 -22.29 -7.87
N HIS A 184 -15.41 -22.43 -6.91
CA HIS A 184 -15.67 -22.96 -5.56
C HIS A 184 -16.78 -22.17 -4.83
N LYS A 185 -17.74 -22.86 -4.22
CA LYS A 185 -18.80 -22.26 -3.37
C LYS A 185 -18.52 -22.50 -1.87
N PRO A 186 -18.81 -21.54 -0.97
CA PRO A 186 -18.50 -21.62 0.46
C PRO A 186 -19.45 -22.50 1.30
N PHE A 187 -18.97 -22.90 2.49
CA PHE A 187 -19.65 -23.71 3.53
C PHE A 187 -20.41 -22.87 4.59
N THR A 188 -21.36 -23.48 5.34
CA THR A 188 -22.14 -22.84 6.44
C THR A 188 -22.30 -23.76 7.67
N ILE A 189 -22.04 -23.26 8.90
CA ILE A 189 -22.30 -23.94 10.21
C ILE A 189 -22.70 -22.92 11.31
N ILE A 190 -23.62 -23.30 12.23
CA ILE A 190 -24.10 -22.49 13.39
C ILE A 190 -23.73 -23.13 14.75
N ARG A 191 -23.37 -22.32 15.77
CA ARG A 191 -23.53 -22.61 17.21
C ARG A 191 -24.04 -21.37 17.98
N GLY A 192 -24.78 -21.62 19.06
CA GLY A 192 -25.66 -20.68 19.75
C GLY A 192 -25.04 -19.53 20.57
N ASN A 193 -25.88 -18.50 20.73
CA ASN A 193 -26.05 -17.50 21.80
C ASN A 193 -24.87 -16.94 22.59
N THR A 194 -23.67 -16.83 22.03
CA THR A 194 -22.70 -15.81 22.51
C THR A 194 -21.96 -15.18 21.33
N ILE A 195 -22.38 -13.97 20.95
CA ILE A 195 -21.84 -13.21 19.82
C ILE A 195 -20.52 -12.55 20.25
N TYR A 196 -19.39 -13.23 20.02
CA TYR A 196 -18.13 -12.54 19.76
C TYR A 196 -17.97 -12.41 18.25
N GLY A 197 -18.63 -11.42 17.66
CA GLY A 197 -18.45 -11.11 16.24
C GLY A 197 -16.99 -10.77 15.99
N LYS A 198 -16.26 -11.62 15.25
CA LYS A 198 -14.91 -11.30 14.77
C LYS A 198 -15.00 -9.99 13.98
N LYS A 199 -14.49 -8.90 14.54
CA LYS A 199 -14.45 -7.60 13.88
C LYS A 199 -13.52 -7.70 12.68
N ARG A 200 -14.09 -7.87 11.48
CA ARG A 200 -13.34 -7.80 10.23
C ARG A 200 -12.84 -6.36 10.04
N LEU A 201 -11.58 -6.22 9.63
CA LEU A 201 -11.06 -4.93 9.18
C LEU A 201 -11.79 -4.50 7.91
N LEU A 202 -12.08 -3.21 7.80
CA LEU A 202 -12.52 -2.62 6.54
C LEU A 202 -11.42 -2.76 5.49
N TYR A 203 -11.83 -2.75 4.21
CA TYR A 203 -10.89 -2.76 3.10
C TYR A 203 -9.87 -1.62 3.20
N ASP A 204 -10.36 -0.39 3.42
CA ASP A 204 -9.50 0.80 3.54
C ASP A 204 -8.46 0.65 4.67
N THR A 205 -8.89 0.15 5.82
CA THR A 205 -7.99 -0.15 6.94
C THR A 205 -6.95 -1.22 6.59
N GLY A 206 -7.37 -2.28 5.89
CA GLY A 206 -6.47 -3.34 5.42
C GLY A 206 -5.40 -2.80 4.46
N MET A 207 -5.74 -1.85 3.59
CA MET A 207 -4.80 -1.25 2.65
C MET A 207 -3.71 -0.42 3.35
N ILE A 208 -4.05 0.28 4.43
CA ILE A 208 -3.06 1.03 5.24
C ILE A 208 -2.02 0.07 5.81
N PHE A 209 -2.45 -1.03 6.42
CA PHE A 209 -1.52 -2.01 7.01
C PHE A 209 -0.75 -2.81 5.97
N ALA A 210 -1.36 -3.09 4.80
CA ALA A 210 -0.64 -3.69 3.68
C ALA A 210 0.49 -2.77 3.18
N LYS A 211 0.28 -1.45 3.14
CA LYS A 211 1.34 -0.49 2.79
C LYS A 211 2.46 -0.45 3.82
N ALA A 212 2.12 -0.49 5.11
CA ALA A 212 3.10 -0.59 6.18
C ALA A 212 3.97 -1.85 6.03
N GLN A 213 3.33 -3.00 5.76
CA GLN A 213 4.02 -4.26 5.50
C GLN A 213 4.90 -4.18 4.25
N GLN A 214 4.40 -3.63 3.14
CA GLN A 214 5.19 -3.43 1.90
C GLN A 214 6.47 -2.63 2.17
N LYS A 215 6.41 -1.67 3.09
CA LYS A 215 7.52 -0.78 3.44
C LYS A 215 8.36 -1.26 4.62
N ASN A 216 8.06 -2.44 5.18
CA ASN A 216 8.69 -2.95 6.40
C ASN A 216 8.64 -1.94 7.56
N PHE A 217 7.56 -1.18 7.67
CA PHE A 217 7.34 -0.28 8.80
C PHE A 217 6.80 -1.05 9.99
N THR A 218 7.23 -0.68 11.20
CA THR A 218 6.56 -1.10 12.43
C THR A 218 5.09 -0.73 12.33
N ALA A 219 4.21 -1.71 12.41
CA ALA A 219 2.77 -1.49 12.38
C ALA A 219 2.23 -1.40 13.81
N PRO A 220 1.11 -0.67 14.03
CA PRO A 220 0.43 -0.63 15.32
C PRO A 220 0.08 -2.03 15.84
N ASP A 221 -0.10 -2.16 17.16
CA ASP A 221 -0.48 -3.44 17.76
C ASP A 221 -1.93 -3.85 17.36
N LEU A 222 -2.37 -5.04 17.76
CA LEU A 222 -3.72 -5.51 17.41
C LEU A 222 -4.83 -4.62 17.95
N ARG A 223 -4.68 -4.07 19.17
CA ARG A 223 -5.66 -3.20 19.80
C ARG A 223 -5.75 -1.89 19.04
N GLU A 224 -4.63 -1.26 18.72
CA GLU A 224 -4.55 -0.02 17.94
C GLU A 224 -5.12 -0.20 16.54
N LYS A 225 -4.80 -1.32 15.85
CA LYS A 225 -5.39 -1.67 14.55
C LYS A 225 -6.91 -1.71 14.59
N LEU A 226 -7.49 -2.25 15.68
CA LEU A 226 -8.94 -2.30 15.86
C LEU A 226 -9.53 -0.91 16.14
N LEU A 227 -8.82 -0.05 16.89
CA LEU A 227 -9.25 1.34 17.13
C LEU A 227 -9.24 2.14 15.82
N ILE A 228 -8.18 2.01 15.01
CA ILE A 228 -8.07 2.62 13.67
C ILE A 228 -9.22 2.16 12.78
N ASN A 229 -9.54 0.86 12.81
CA ASN A 229 -10.66 0.31 12.05
C ASN A 229 -12.02 0.90 12.46
N GLU A 230 -12.27 1.01 13.76
CA GLU A 230 -13.51 1.60 14.26
C GLU A 230 -13.58 3.11 13.95
N PHE A 231 -12.45 3.81 14.05
CA PHE A 231 -12.35 5.22 13.65
C PHE A 231 -12.75 5.41 12.18
N ILE A 232 -12.13 4.68 11.24
CA ILE A 232 -12.45 4.77 9.81
C ILE A 232 -13.93 4.42 9.55
N LYS A 233 -14.52 3.45 10.26
CA LYS A 233 -15.96 3.17 10.17
C LYS A 233 -16.81 4.37 10.57
N GLN A 234 -16.46 5.08 11.64
CA GLN A 234 -17.20 6.27 12.05
C GLN A 234 -17.02 7.40 11.04
N GLU A 235 -15.81 7.62 10.52
CA GLU A 235 -15.55 8.63 9.47
C GLU A 235 -16.35 8.37 8.19
N ILE A 236 -16.50 7.10 7.79
CA ILE A 236 -17.37 6.69 6.67
C ILE A 236 -18.84 6.99 7.01
N ARG A 237 -19.29 6.65 8.22
CA ARG A 237 -20.68 6.86 8.65
C ARG A 237 -21.07 8.35 8.63
N ILE A 238 -20.18 9.24 9.04
CA ILE A 238 -20.41 10.70 9.00
C ILE A 238 -20.10 11.32 7.64
N GLY A 239 -19.60 10.53 6.68
CA GLY A 239 -19.33 10.97 5.31
C GLY A 239 -18.09 11.85 5.13
N VAL A 240 -17.21 11.95 6.13
CA VAL A 240 -15.94 12.70 6.03
C VAL A 240 -14.96 11.93 5.16
N TRP A 241 -14.83 10.61 5.40
CA TRP A 241 -13.83 9.77 4.74
C TRP A 241 -13.83 9.86 3.21
N HIS A 242 -15.02 9.81 2.60
CA HIS A 242 -15.16 9.80 1.15
C HIS A 242 -14.91 11.16 0.49
N LYS A 243 -14.96 12.26 1.25
CA LYS A 243 -14.68 13.61 0.78
C LYS A 243 -13.19 13.95 0.81
N GLN A 244 -12.37 13.19 1.53
CA GLN A 244 -10.93 13.43 1.60
C GLN A 244 -10.21 12.86 0.38
N ASP A 245 -9.19 13.57 -0.09
CA ASP A 245 -8.19 13.12 -1.06
C ASP A 245 -6.88 12.71 -0.38
N LEU A 246 -6.56 13.36 0.75
CA LEU A 246 -5.37 13.17 1.57
C LEU A 246 -5.78 13.00 3.02
N TYR A 247 -5.16 12.05 3.71
CA TYR A 247 -5.39 11.79 5.13
C TYR A 247 -4.11 11.32 5.81
N GLY A 248 -3.61 12.08 6.77
CA GLY A 248 -2.45 11.74 7.59
C GLY A 248 -2.82 11.73 9.08
N LEU A 249 -2.63 10.58 9.74
CA LEU A 249 -2.70 10.46 11.18
C LEU A 249 -1.28 10.31 11.72
N PHE A 250 -0.85 11.25 12.56
CA PHE A 250 0.50 11.33 13.10
C PHE A 250 0.60 10.95 14.58
N ALA A 251 -0.49 11.00 15.34
CA ALA A 251 -0.48 10.66 16.77
C ALA A 251 -0.59 9.14 17.01
N TYR A 252 0.38 8.58 17.73
CA TYR A 252 0.42 7.21 18.22
C TYR A 252 1.15 7.16 19.56
N ASN A 253 0.74 6.30 20.49
CA ASN A 253 1.39 6.21 21.79
C ASN A 253 2.82 5.61 21.75
N ASP A 254 3.24 5.09 20.59
CA ASP A 254 4.55 4.49 20.36
C ASP A 254 5.37 5.33 19.34
N PRO A 255 6.46 5.97 19.78
CA PRO A 255 7.37 6.71 18.88
C PRO A 255 7.97 5.85 17.76
N ALA A 256 8.05 4.52 17.91
CA ALA A 256 8.55 3.63 16.87
C ALA A 256 7.63 3.58 15.63
N LEU A 257 6.40 4.09 15.74
CA LEU A 257 5.43 4.17 14.65
C LEU A 257 5.63 5.40 13.75
N MET A 258 6.71 6.18 13.92
CA MET A 258 7.02 7.34 13.07
C MET A 258 6.92 7.05 11.57
N ASN A 259 7.45 5.91 11.12
CA ASN A 259 7.38 5.56 9.70
C ASN A 259 5.95 5.18 9.25
N PHE A 260 5.19 4.52 10.13
CA PHE A 260 3.78 4.21 9.87
C PHE A 260 2.92 5.48 9.74
N ALA A 261 3.18 6.48 10.59
CA ALA A 261 2.52 7.78 10.58
C ALA A 261 2.66 8.53 9.24
N ARG A 262 3.65 8.18 8.41
CA ARG A 262 3.88 8.79 7.10
C ARG A 262 2.96 8.25 6.00
N ILE A 263 2.14 7.24 6.25
CA ILE A 263 1.27 6.68 5.21
C ILE A 263 0.09 7.63 4.94
N ASN A 264 -0.17 7.98 3.67
CA ASN A 264 -1.44 8.60 3.30
C ASN A 264 -2.57 7.56 3.40
N TRP A 265 -3.37 7.65 4.45
CA TRP A 265 -4.42 6.68 4.75
C TRP A 265 -5.53 6.62 3.70
N ARG A 266 -5.79 7.74 3.01
CA ARG A 266 -6.84 7.79 1.99
C ARG A 266 -6.46 7.05 0.72
N ASN A 267 -5.17 7.02 0.42
CA ASN A 267 -4.65 6.51 -0.84
C ASN A 267 -3.25 5.85 -0.66
N PRO A 268 -3.13 4.82 0.19
CA PRO A 268 -1.83 4.28 0.62
C PRO A 268 -1.03 3.62 -0.51
N PHE A 269 -1.70 3.20 -1.59
CA PHE A 269 -1.10 2.67 -2.82
C PHE A 269 -1.43 3.49 -4.05
N GLY A 270 -1.94 4.70 -3.85
CA GLY A 270 -2.20 5.54 -4.99
C GLY A 270 -0.93 5.86 -5.74
N LYS A 271 -1.13 6.17 -7.00
CA LYS A 271 -0.11 6.71 -7.87
C LYS A 271 0.27 8.12 -7.36
N GLY A 272 1.43 8.27 -6.71
CA GLY A 272 2.00 9.60 -6.43
C GLY A 272 2.20 10.42 -7.71
N THR A 273 2.43 11.72 -7.58
CA THR A 273 2.82 12.60 -8.71
C THR A 273 4.25 12.37 -9.17
N ILE A 274 5.10 12.00 -8.23
CA ILE A 274 6.49 11.68 -8.51
C ILE A 274 6.52 10.34 -9.24
N GLU A 275 7.15 10.31 -10.39
CA GLU A 275 7.29 9.11 -11.21
C GLU A 275 8.76 8.95 -11.54
N ASN A 276 9.31 7.77 -11.32
CA ASN A 276 10.60 7.46 -11.91
C ASN A 276 10.37 7.14 -13.39
N LEU A 277 10.74 8.10 -14.23
CA LEU A 277 10.62 8.01 -15.68
C LEU A 277 11.64 7.04 -16.29
N CYS A 278 12.69 6.67 -15.54
CA CYS A 278 13.62 5.63 -15.97
C CYS A 278 12.95 4.27 -15.81
N THR A 279 12.88 3.47 -16.87
CA THR A 279 12.52 2.05 -16.77
C THR A 279 13.73 1.19 -16.42
N TYR A 280 13.47 0.05 -15.78
CA TYR A 280 14.47 -0.92 -15.32
C TYR A 280 15.52 -0.29 -14.39
N SER A 281 15.16 0.69 -13.57
CA SER A 281 16.10 1.38 -12.68
C SER A 281 16.67 0.46 -11.59
N THR A 282 15.99 -0.65 -11.30
CA THR A 282 16.46 -1.70 -10.39
C THR A 282 17.46 -2.65 -11.06
N TYR A 283 17.48 -2.72 -12.40
CA TYR A 283 18.25 -3.70 -13.17
C TYR A 283 19.11 -3.05 -14.26
N PHE A 284 20.31 -2.59 -13.87
CA PHE A 284 21.28 -2.05 -14.84
C PHE A 284 21.71 -3.06 -15.91
N THR A 285 21.54 -4.37 -15.71
CA THR A 285 21.84 -5.38 -16.74
C THR A 285 20.93 -5.30 -17.95
N ASN A 286 19.78 -4.62 -17.85
CA ASN A 286 18.88 -4.43 -18.98
C ASN A 286 19.58 -3.66 -20.11
N SER A 287 19.28 -4.03 -21.36
CA SER A 287 19.88 -3.45 -22.57
C SER A 287 19.57 -1.97 -22.78
N GLY A 288 18.52 -1.44 -22.13
CA GLY A 288 18.22 -0.01 -22.11
C GLY A 288 19.28 0.82 -21.40
N TRP A 289 20.05 0.24 -20.48
CA TRP A 289 21.21 0.86 -19.86
C TRP A 289 22.45 0.53 -20.71
N SER A 290 23.04 1.51 -21.38
CA SER A 290 24.17 1.30 -22.30
C SER A 290 25.49 1.82 -21.74
N TYR A 291 26.59 1.09 -22.01
CA TYR A 291 27.94 1.64 -21.91
C TYR A 291 28.67 1.38 -23.24
N SER A 292 28.94 2.45 -24.00
CA SER A 292 29.68 2.34 -25.26
C SER A 292 31.20 2.42 -25.07
N GLY A 293 31.96 2.17 -26.13
CA GLY A 293 33.42 2.16 -26.14
C GLY A 293 33.95 0.73 -26.05
N THR A 294 34.67 0.30 -27.08
CA THR A 294 35.16 -1.08 -27.19
C THR A 294 36.04 -1.42 -25.99
N GLY A 295 35.75 -2.53 -25.30
CA GLY A 295 36.52 -2.99 -24.15
C GLY A 295 36.13 -2.38 -22.81
N ASN A 296 35.31 -1.33 -22.77
CA ASN A 296 34.77 -0.80 -21.51
C ASN A 296 33.87 -1.85 -20.83
N ILE A 297 33.90 -1.88 -19.49
CA ILE A 297 33.19 -2.91 -18.71
C ILE A 297 31.96 -2.31 -18.04
N LYS A 298 30.84 -3.03 -18.17
CA LYS A 298 29.60 -2.81 -17.43
C LYS A 298 29.12 -4.17 -16.92
N GLU A 299 29.12 -4.36 -15.61
CA GLU A 299 28.75 -5.64 -15.00
C GLU A 299 28.01 -5.45 -13.67
N PRO A 300 27.18 -6.41 -13.24
CA PRO A 300 26.69 -6.44 -11.86
C PRO A 300 27.87 -6.47 -10.88
N ASN A 301 27.82 -5.62 -9.86
CA ASN A 301 28.75 -5.73 -8.75
C ASN A 301 28.33 -6.92 -7.89
N THR A 302 29.10 -8.00 -7.91
CA THR A 302 28.72 -9.24 -7.22
C THR A 302 29.29 -9.35 -5.81
N LEU A 303 30.49 -8.80 -5.55
CA LEU A 303 31.18 -8.95 -4.25
C LEU A 303 32.12 -7.79 -3.85
N GLU A 304 32.36 -6.80 -4.71
CA GLU A 304 33.42 -5.79 -4.47
C GLU A 304 33.00 -4.71 -3.47
N THR A 305 31.71 -4.37 -3.44
CA THR A 305 31.15 -3.43 -2.46
C THR A 305 29.70 -3.79 -2.15
N THR A 306 29.18 -3.40 -0.98
CA THR A 306 27.74 -3.38 -0.73
C THR A 306 27.15 -2.05 -1.18
N ALA A 307 25.92 -2.07 -1.71
CA ALA A 307 25.08 -0.91 -1.95
C ALA A 307 24.58 -0.32 -0.60
N PRO A 308 23.97 0.89 -0.59
CA PRO A 308 23.45 1.50 0.63
C PRO A 308 22.46 0.66 1.45
N ASP A 309 21.74 -0.29 0.83
CA ASP A 309 20.85 -1.23 1.53
C ASP A 309 21.57 -2.49 2.06
N GLY A 310 22.89 -2.58 1.88
CA GLY A 310 23.70 -3.73 2.25
C GLY A 310 23.77 -4.84 1.18
N SER A 311 23.06 -4.72 0.07
CA SER A 311 23.03 -5.74 -1.00
C SER A 311 24.19 -5.61 -1.99
N PHE A 312 24.38 -6.61 -2.85
CA PHE A 312 25.32 -6.58 -3.98
C PHE A 312 24.57 -6.29 -5.31
N THR A 313 23.71 -5.28 -5.32
CA THR A 313 22.85 -4.98 -6.49
C THR A 313 23.29 -3.75 -7.30
N ALA A 314 24.40 -3.10 -6.90
CA ALA A 314 25.02 -2.04 -7.70
C ALA A 314 25.53 -2.55 -9.05
N CYS A 315 25.79 -1.63 -9.97
CA CYS A 315 26.47 -1.92 -11.23
C CYS A 315 27.85 -1.26 -11.24
N LYS A 316 28.86 -2.02 -11.64
CA LYS A 316 30.24 -1.59 -11.81
C LYS A 316 30.46 -1.13 -13.24
N PHE A 317 31.17 -0.01 -13.36
CA PHE A 317 31.65 0.53 -14.62
C PHE A 317 33.16 0.67 -14.55
N GLN A 318 33.85 0.30 -15.63
CA GLN A 318 35.30 0.49 -15.76
C GLN A 318 35.67 1.00 -17.15
N PHE A 319 36.46 2.08 -17.18
CA PHE A 319 37.01 2.64 -18.39
C PHE A 319 38.28 1.88 -18.82
N LYS A 320 38.35 1.45 -20.09
CA LYS A 320 39.47 0.66 -20.65
C LYS A 320 40.23 1.37 -21.78
N GLY A 321 40.19 2.70 -21.81
CA GLY A 321 41.01 3.52 -22.72
C GLY A 321 40.31 3.97 -24.01
N ASN A 322 39.09 3.50 -24.29
CA ASN A 322 38.29 3.94 -25.43
C ASN A 322 37.15 4.85 -24.98
N PRO A 323 37.04 6.09 -25.52
CA PRO A 323 35.96 7.01 -25.18
C PRO A 323 34.58 6.33 -25.23
N GLY A 324 33.93 6.27 -24.08
CA GLY A 324 32.67 5.57 -23.89
C GLY A 324 31.56 6.50 -23.44
N VAL A 325 30.33 6.03 -23.49
CA VAL A 325 29.18 6.78 -22.98
C VAL A 325 28.34 5.82 -22.18
N SER A 326 28.22 6.08 -20.87
CA SER A 326 27.38 5.33 -19.96
C SER A 326 26.05 6.06 -19.80
N ARG A 327 25.00 5.64 -20.53
CA ARG A 327 23.72 6.35 -20.58
C ARG A 327 22.48 5.47 -20.70
N LYS A 328 21.34 6.02 -20.31
CA LYS A 328 19.98 5.52 -20.57
C LYS A 328 19.27 6.53 -21.45
N THR A 329 18.74 6.07 -22.58
CA THR A 329 18.08 6.92 -23.58
C THR A 329 16.57 6.66 -23.63
N GLY A 330 15.86 7.52 -24.38
CA GLY A 330 14.44 7.31 -24.72
C GLY A 330 13.48 7.64 -23.58
N ILE A 331 13.88 8.47 -22.62
CA ILE A 331 13.03 8.85 -21.49
C ILE A 331 12.17 10.04 -21.91
N ILE A 332 10.84 9.90 -21.94
CA ILE A 332 9.95 10.98 -22.37
C ILE A 332 9.67 11.92 -21.21
N ALA A 333 9.96 13.21 -21.39
CA ALA A 333 9.64 14.23 -20.40
C ALA A 333 8.14 14.51 -20.34
N ASN A 334 7.60 14.60 -19.13
CA ASN A 334 6.22 15.00 -18.87
C ASN A 334 6.13 16.31 -18.03
N SER A 335 7.26 16.97 -17.78
CA SER A 335 7.36 18.25 -17.07
C SER A 335 8.45 19.14 -17.68
N THR A 336 8.35 20.45 -17.47
CA THR A 336 9.40 21.42 -17.81
C THR A 336 10.52 21.47 -16.77
N THR A 337 10.32 20.87 -15.61
CA THR A 337 11.35 20.66 -14.59
C THR A 337 11.58 19.17 -14.40
N LEU A 338 12.83 18.74 -14.57
CA LEU A 338 13.25 17.35 -14.36
C LEU A 338 14.40 17.30 -13.35
N THR A 339 14.33 16.34 -12.42
CA THR A 339 15.43 16.05 -11.50
C THR A 339 15.95 14.64 -11.76
N TYR A 340 17.23 14.54 -12.08
CA TYR A 340 17.96 13.27 -12.20
C TYR A 340 18.72 13.01 -10.90
N SER A 341 18.50 11.85 -10.29
CA SER A 341 19.23 11.40 -9.11
C SER A 341 19.76 9.96 -9.27
N ILE A 342 20.85 9.66 -8.55
CA ILE A 342 21.48 8.34 -8.56
C ILE A 342 22.37 8.17 -7.33
N TYR A 343 22.56 6.95 -6.87
CA TYR A 343 23.59 6.61 -5.89
C TYR A 343 24.87 6.23 -6.62
N THR A 344 26.00 6.73 -6.14
CA THR A 344 27.30 6.44 -6.75
C THR A 344 28.43 6.35 -5.73
N LYS A 345 29.45 5.56 -6.04
CA LYS A 345 30.62 5.30 -5.19
C LYS A 345 31.86 5.15 -6.08
N SER A 346 32.99 5.69 -5.63
CA SER A 346 34.28 5.45 -6.29
C SER A 346 34.74 4.02 -6.07
N GLY A 347 35.30 3.40 -7.11
CA GLY A 347 36.21 2.26 -6.97
C GLY A 347 37.66 2.76 -7.01
N THR A 348 38.06 3.29 -8.17
CA THR A 348 39.37 3.93 -8.38
C THR A 348 39.23 5.32 -9.02
N ALA A 349 38.07 5.65 -9.60
CA ALA A 349 37.83 6.92 -10.25
C ALA A 349 37.80 8.07 -9.23
N LEU A 350 38.58 9.13 -9.48
CA LEU A 350 38.55 10.36 -8.67
C LEU A 350 37.30 11.21 -8.94
N THR A 351 36.82 11.19 -10.18
CA THR A 351 35.67 11.97 -10.63
C THR A 351 34.79 11.18 -11.59
N ALA A 352 33.52 11.56 -11.70
CA ALA A 352 32.59 11.02 -12.68
C ALA A 352 31.57 12.09 -13.12
N ASN A 353 31.09 11.99 -14.37
CA ASN A 353 30.19 12.98 -14.97
C ASN A 353 28.75 12.46 -15.04
N PHE A 354 27.82 13.22 -14.49
CA PHE A 354 26.38 12.95 -14.51
C PHE A 354 25.68 14.03 -15.33
N ARG A 355 24.90 13.64 -16.32
CA ARG A 355 24.34 14.58 -17.30
C ARG A 355 22.90 14.27 -17.62
N LEU A 356 22.08 15.31 -17.72
CA LEU A 356 20.77 15.27 -18.33
C LEU A 356 20.85 15.95 -19.71
N ARG A 357 20.50 15.22 -20.76
CA ARG A 357 20.53 15.70 -22.15
C ARG A 357 19.15 15.55 -22.78
N ASP A 358 18.71 16.59 -23.49
CA ASP A 358 17.58 16.54 -24.40
C ASP A 358 18.06 15.94 -25.73
N ASP A 359 17.67 14.70 -26.03
CA ASP A 359 18.10 13.99 -27.24
C ASP A 359 17.38 14.51 -28.48
N THR A 360 16.14 14.99 -28.33
CA THR A 360 15.36 15.57 -29.44
C THR A 360 16.07 16.79 -30.03
N THR A 361 16.60 17.65 -29.17
CA THR A 361 17.32 18.88 -29.59
C THR A 361 18.84 18.75 -29.54
N SER A 362 19.35 17.61 -29.05
CA SER A 362 20.77 17.36 -28.80
C SER A 362 21.44 18.32 -27.79
N ILE A 363 20.68 19.06 -26.98
CA ILE A 363 21.18 20.03 -26.01
C ILE A 363 21.44 19.39 -24.65
N ILE A 364 22.56 19.74 -24.02
CA ILE A 364 22.86 19.39 -22.63
C ILE A 364 22.08 20.35 -21.71
N LYS A 365 21.14 19.81 -20.92
CA LYS A 365 20.36 20.61 -19.97
C LYS A 365 21.11 20.88 -18.68
N LYS A 366 21.79 19.86 -18.16
CA LYS A 366 22.55 19.96 -16.91
C LYS A 366 23.68 18.94 -16.89
N THR A 367 24.82 19.33 -16.32
CA THR A 367 25.94 18.43 -16.03
C THR A 367 26.41 18.70 -14.61
N GLY A 368 26.53 17.63 -13.82
CA GLY A 368 27.21 17.64 -12.52
C GLY A 368 28.40 16.71 -12.55
N VAL A 369 29.52 17.17 -12.01
CA VAL A 369 30.76 16.41 -11.90
C VAL A 369 31.00 16.15 -10.42
N ILE A 370 30.97 14.88 -10.03
CA ILE A 370 31.31 14.49 -8.66
C ILE A 370 32.82 14.45 -8.51
N ASN A 371 33.31 14.91 -7.36
CA ASN A 371 34.64 14.59 -6.85
C ASN A 371 34.44 13.71 -5.62
N TYR A 372 34.83 12.43 -5.72
CA TYR A 372 34.56 11.45 -4.68
C TYR A 372 35.40 11.69 -3.42
N ASP A 373 36.65 12.15 -3.57
CA ASP A 373 37.56 12.43 -2.45
C ASP A 373 37.07 13.60 -1.60
N LEU A 374 36.58 14.64 -2.25
CA LEU A 374 36.07 15.83 -1.57
C LEU A 374 34.60 15.68 -1.14
N GLY A 375 33.89 14.67 -1.64
CA GLY A 375 32.44 14.53 -1.41
C GLY A 375 31.63 15.72 -1.92
N THR A 376 32.03 16.27 -3.07
CA THR A 376 31.38 17.45 -3.68
C THR A 376 30.86 17.15 -5.08
N ILE A 377 29.86 17.90 -5.54
CA ILE A 377 29.35 17.85 -6.92
C ILE A 377 29.15 19.27 -7.47
N THR A 378 29.49 19.48 -8.73
CA THR A 378 29.15 20.74 -9.42
C THR A 378 27.69 20.75 -9.87
N ASN A 379 27.03 21.92 -9.80
CA ASN A 379 25.68 22.12 -10.35
C ASN A 379 24.60 21.11 -9.90
N GLY A 380 24.73 20.56 -8.69
CA GLY A 380 23.84 19.54 -8.14
C GLY A 380 23.86 19.53 -6.61
N THR A 381 23.18 18.55 -6.03
CA THR A 381 23.25 18.26 -4.59
C THR A 381 23.92 16.91 -4.37
N ILE A 382 24.58 16.75 -3.22
CA ILE A 382 25.27 15.54 -2.81
C ILE A 382 24.99 15.26 -1.34
N GLN A 383 24.68 14.00 -1.04
CA GLN A 383 24.45 13.50 0.31
C GLN A 383 25.31 12.26 0.51
N ASN A 384 26.16 12.25 1.53
CA ASN A 384 26.86 11.05 1.98
C ASN A 384 25.84 10.11 2.65
N VAL A 385 25.74 8.88 2.16
CA VAL A 385 24.82 7.84 2.70
C VAL A 385 25.56 6.68 3.37
N GLY A 386 26.86 6.86 3.64
CA GLY A 386 27.71 5.89 4.33
C GLY A 386 28.44 4.94 3.37
N ASN A 387 29.46 4.26 3.90
CA ASN A 387 30.27 3.27 3.17
C ASN A 387 30.83 3.79 1.82
N GLY A 388 31.17 5.08 1.74
CA GLY A 388 31.69 5.72 0.52
C GLY A 388 30.64 5.97 -0.58
N TRP A 389 29.37 5.71 -0.32
CA TRP A 389 28.28 6.04 -1.24
C TRP A 389 27.80 7.46 -1.05
N PHE A 390 27.50 8.08 -2.19
CA PHE A 390 26.84 9.37 -2.27
C PHE A 390 25.55 9.24 -3.06
N LYS A 391 24.46 9.83 -2.55
CA LYS A 391 23.28 10.14 -3.36
C LYS A 391 23.50 11.52 -3.97
N ILE A 392 23.44 11.62 -5.29
CA ILE A 392 23.56 12.89 -6.00
C ILE A 392 22.28 13.22 -6.76
N SER A 393 22.08 14.51 -7.02
CA SER A 393 21.03 14.94 -7.94
C SER A 393 21.40 16.20 -8.72
N ILE A 394 20.87 16.31 -9.95
CA ILE A 394 20.93 17.49 -10.79
C ILE A 394 19.53 17.82 -11.31
N THR A 395 19.15 19.10 -11.26
CA THR A 395 17.83 19.58 -11.68
C THR A 395 17.96 20.55 -12.84
N ALA A 396 17.15 20.34 -13.88
CA ALA A 396 16.96 21.25 -15.00
C ALA A 396 15.52 21.80 -15.00
N THR A 397 15.36 23.09 -15.23
CA THR A 397 14.05 23.79 -15.17
C THR A 397 13.58 24.30 -16.54
N ASP A 398 14.33 24.00 -17.58
CA ASP A 398 14.12 24.43 -18.98
C ASP A 398 13.83 23.25 -19.91
N CYS A 399 13.32 22.13 -19.38
CA CYS A 399 12.94 20.96 -20.15
C CYS A 399 11.67 21.22 -20.98
N VAL A 400 11.50 20.44 -22.04
CA VAL A 400 10.34 20.52 -22.94
C VAL A 400 9.52 19.25 -22.80
N ILE A 401 8.25 19.39 -22.43
CA ILE A 401 7.30 18.27 -22.33
C ILE A 401 7.16 17.59 -23.70
N GLY A 402 7.24 16.25 -23.71
CA GLY A 402 7.17 15.43 -24.91
C GLY A 402 8.51 15.14 -25.59
N ASN A 403 9.59 15.87 -25.25
CA ASN A 403 10.92 15.54 -25.77
C ASN A 403 11.46 14.24 -25.15
N SER A 404 12.35 13.58 -25.90
CA SER A 404 13.12 12.43 -25.41
C SER A 404 14.41 12.91 -24.75
N TYR A 405 14.73 12.32 -23.61
CA TYR A 405 15.89 12.63 -22.79
C TYR A 405 16.78 11.41 -22.58
N SER A 406 18.06 11.71 -22.35
CA SER A 406 19.07 10.77 -21.87
C SER A 406 19.62 11.21 -20.52
N ILE A 407 19.83 10.24 -19.63
CA ILE A 407 20.66 10.42 -18.43
C ILE A 407 22.01 9.71 -18.61
N TYR A 408 23.08 10.36 -18.18
CA TYR A 408 24.44 9.82 -18.19
C TYR A 408 24.88 9.57 -16.74
N TYR A 409 25.58 8.47 -16.49
CA TYR A 409 25.92 7.99 -15.16
C TYR A 409 27.43 7.67 -15.00
N GLY A 410 28.27 8.58 -15.47
CA GLY A 410 29.72 8.51 -15.29
C GLY A 410 30.50 8.97 -16.51
N ASP A 411 30.48 8.18 -17.58
CA ASP A 411 31.19 8.48 -18.83
C ASP A 411 30.32 9.23 -19.83
N VAL A 412 30.86 10.31 -20.38
CA VAL A 412 30.17 11.25 -21.28
C VAL A 412 30.83 11.38 -22.65
N GLY A 413 31.75 10.47 -22.99
CA GLY A 413 32.45 10.45 -24.28
C GLY A 413 33.77 11.22 -24.28
N SER A 414 34.32 11.51 -23.10
CA SER A 414 35.64 12.14 -22.92
C SER A 414 36.65 11.11 -22.43
N THR A 415 37.95 11.38 -22.62
CA THR A 415 39.01 10.53 -22.08
C THR A 415 38.97 10.55 -20.54
N GLN A 416 38.78 9.39 -19.92
CA GLN A 416 39.01 9.17 -18.48
C GLN A 416 40.39 8.55 -18.27
N SER A 417 40.83 8.40 -17.03
CA SER A 417 42.08 7.67 -16.76
C SER A 417 41.84 6.19 -17.03
N LEU A 418 42.82 5.53 -17.64
CA LEU A 418 42.76 4.09 -17.87
C LEU A 418 42.51 3.38 -16.52
N ASP A 419 41.58 2.44 -16.51
CA ASP A 419 41.17 1.66 -15.34
C ASP A 419 40.45 2.43 -14.23
N ASP A 420 39.90 3.62 -14.51
CA ASP A 420 38.94 4.28 -13.62
C ASP A 420 37.70 3.39 -13.43
N ILE A 421 37.37 3.09 -12.17
CA ILE A 421 36.23 2.29 -11.72
C ILE A 421 35.29 3.15 -10.89
N TRP A 422 34.00 3.05 -11.17
CA TRP A 422 32.95 3.60 -10.32
C TRP A 422 31.74 2.66 -10.28
N TYR A 423 30.94 2.82 -9.24
CA TYR A 423 29.70 2.07 -9.04
C TYR A 423 28.52 3.03 -9.08
N VAL A 424 27.41 2.54 -9.62
CA VAL A 424 26.14 3.25 -9.60
C VAL A 424 25.01 2.34 -9.20
N TRP A 425 23.99 2.93 -8.59
CA TRP A 425 22.84 2.21 -8.08
C TRP A 425 21.59 3.11 -8.11
N HIS A 426 20.45 2.51 -8.45
CA HIS A 426 19.14 3.14 -8.33
C HIS A 426 18.99 4.54 -8.99
N PRO A 427 19.19 4.65 -10.32
CA PRO A 427 19.01 5.88 -11.08
C PRO A 427 17.53 6.24 -11.18
N GLN A 428 17.25 7.53 -11.14
CA GLN A 428 15.89 8.02 -11.16
C GLN A 428 15.81 9.36 -11.89
N LEU A 429 14.84 9.49 -12.80
CA LEU A 429 14.51 10.77 -13.43
C LEU A 429 13.06 11.10 -13.07
N GLU A 430 12.87 12.22 -12.39
CA GLU A 430 11.57 12.63 -11.84
C GLU A 430 11.10 13.95 -12.45
N ASN A 431 9.79 14.16 -12.42
CA ASN A 431 9.08 15.31 -12.93
C ASN A 431 8.86 16.42 -11.88
N ASN A 432 9.85 16.64 -11.03
CA ASN A 432 9.81 17.53 -9.88
C ASN A 432 11.13 18.32 -9.74
N SER A 433 11.15 19.29 -8.82
CA SER A 433 12.29 20.17 -8.58
C SER A 433 13.27 19.64 -7.52
N TYR A 434 13.10 18.41 -7.04
CA TYR A 434 13.95 17.78 -6.03
C TYR A 434 14.00 16.27 -6.22
N ALA A 435 15.07 15.62 -5.76
CA ALA A 435 15.17 14.16 -5.82
C ALA A 435 14.40 13.51 -4.67
N SER A 436 13.44 12.63 -4.96
CA SER A 436 12.75 11.86 -3.92
C SER A 436 13.57 10.65 -3.46
N ASP A 437 13.01 9.86 -2.55
CA ASP A 437 13.47 8.49 -2.33
C ASP A 437 13.37 7.68 -3.62
N PHE A 438 14.20 6.64 -3.74
CA PHE A 438 14.23 5.82 -4.94
C PHE A 438 12.90 5.08 -5.11
N ILE A 439 12.31 5.22 -6.30
CA ILE A 439 11.14 4.50 -6.75
C ILE A 439 11.63 3.43 -7.74
N PRO A 440 11.59 2.14 -7.37
CA PRO A 440 12.04 1.06 -8.24
C PRO A 440 11.19 1.02 -9.50
N THR A 441 11.80 0.65 -10.63
CA THR A 441 11.05 0.41 -11.86
C THR A 441 11.53 -0.84 -12.56
N ASP A 442 10.57 -1.55 -13.13
CA ASP A 442 10.80 -2.68 -14.03
C ASP A 442 10.53 -2.19 -15.48
N ALA A 443 9.79 -2.97 -16.27
CA ALA A 443 9.44 -2.61 -17.65
C ALA A 443 8.54 -1.36 -17.75
N THR A 444 7.91 -0.97 -16.65
CA THR A 444 7.02 0.19 -16.56
C THR A 444 7.54 1.19 -15.55
N THR A 445 7.27 2.46 -15.78
CA THR A 445 7.50 3.51 -14.78
C THR A 445 6.63 3.28 -13.55
N GLU A 446 7.16 3.60 -12.38
CA GLU A 446 6.44 3.51 -11.10
C GLU A 446 6.28 4.89 -10.49
N LYS A 447 5.20 5.06 -9.74
CA LYS A 447 4.82 6.32 -9.10
C LYS A 447 5.08 6.26 -7.61
N GLY A 448 5.39 7.41 -7.03
CA GLY A 448 5.86 7.60 -5.68
C GLY A 448 4.91 7.02 -4.64
N ASP A 449 5.48 6.71 -3.49
CA ASP A 449 4.91 5.80 -2.51
C ASP A 449 3.67 6.30 -1.74
N ASN A 450 3.14 7.47 -2.08
CA ASN A 450 2.06 8.14 -1.36
C ASN A 450 2.32 8.21 0.15
N LEU A 451 3.55 8.58 0.49
CA LEU A 451 3.98 8.86 1.86
C LEU A 451 4.15 10.36 2.05
N PHE A 452 3.85 10.83 3.26
CA PHE A 452 4.31 12.12 3.76
C PHE A 452 5.84 12.07 3.89
N MET A 453 6.52 13.00 3.23
CA MET A 453 7.97 13.11 3.21
C MET A 453 8.43 14.09 4.28
N LEU A 454 9.40 13.68 5.08
CA LEU A 454 9.92 14.46 6.21
C LEU A 454 11.20 15.16 5.79
N TYR A 455 11.32 16.45 6.11
CA TYR A 455 12.49 17.27 5.82
C TYR A 455 12.95 18.02 7.07
N GLY A 456 14.25 18.34 7.12
CA GLY A 456 14.86 19.13 8.19
C GLY A 456 14.83 18.47 9.58
N GLY A 457 14.95 19.29 10.63
CA GLY A 457 15.02 18.84 12.02
C GLY A 457 13.68 18.63 12.70
N LEU A 458 12.70 18.02 12.02
CA LEU A 458 11.44 17.61 12.65
C LEU A 458 11.69 16.69 13.84
N THR A 459 10.88 16.85 14.89
CA THR A 459 10.82 15.89 15.99
C THR A 459 9.51 15.11 15.92
N TYR A 460 9.53 13.84 16.34
CA TYR A 460 8.35 13.00 16.40
C TYR A 460 8.15 12.48 17.82
N GLY A 461 6.94 12.66 18.34
CA GLY A 461 6.54 12.18 19.66
C GLY A 461 5.17 11.54 19.62
N ALA A 462 4.63 11.21 20.80
CA ALA A 462 3.38 10.46 20.89
C ALA A 462 2.17 11.19 20.28
N TYR A 463 2.21 12.52 20.25
CA TYR A 463 1.15 13.34 19.67
C TYR A 463 1.39 13.70 18.19
N GLY A 464 2.48 13.24 17.57
CA GLY A 464 2.79 13.49 16.16
C GLY A 464 4.06 14.31 15.93
N PHE A 465 4.13 14.99 14.80
CA PHE A 465 5.32 15.74 14.38
C PHE A 465 5.31 17.16 14.94
N GLU A 466 6.48 17.64 15.36
CA GLU A 466 6.70 19.02 15.79
C GLU A 466 7.79 19.69 14.95
N GLY A 467 7.49 20.90 14.50
CA GLY A 467 8.41 21.76 13.77
C GLY A 467 9.47 22.36 14.68
N ASN A 468 10.67 22.57 14.16
CA ASN A 468 11.78 23.17 14.90
C ASN A 468 11.94 24.68 14.67
N GLY A 469 11.08 25.28 13.84
CA GLY A 469 11.16 26.70 13.47
C GLY A 469 12.33 27.08 12.55
N LEU A 470 13.16 26.12 12.11
CA LEU A 470 14.38 26.36 11.34
C LEU A 470 14.32 25.80 9.93
N ASP A 471 13.98 24.52 9.80
CA ASP A 471 13.98 23.78 8.52
C ASP A 471 13.06 22.54 8.52
N GLY A 472 12.44 22.21 9.66
CA GLY A 472 11.59 21.03 9.82
C GLY A 472 10.21 21.20 9.20
N TYR A 473 9.87 20.39 8.20
CA TYR A 473 8.53 20.38 7.57
C TYR A 473 8.16 19.04 6.96
N ILE A 474 6.87 18.87 6.68
CA ILE A 474 6.33 17.67 6.00
C ILE A 474 5.83 18.06 4.61
N ASP A 475 6.37 17.45 3.55
CA ASP A 475 5.76 17.50 2.21
C ASP A 475 4.72 16.38 2.09
N THR A 476 3.47 16.74 1.86
CA THR A 476 2.37 15.78 1.73
C THR A 476 2.41 14.97 0.42
N GLN A 477 3.26 15.36 -0.53
CA GLN A 477 3.28 14.84 -1.90
C GLN A 477 1.96 15.06 -2.66
N PHE A 478 1.05 15.87 -2.10
CA PHE A 478 -0.27 16.13 -2.65
C PHE A 478 -0.34 17.52 -3.27
N ASN A 479 -0.41 17.58 -4.60
CA ASN A 479 -0.69 18.80 -5.34
C ASN A 479 -2.19 18.86 -5.69
N PRO A 480 -3.01 19.69 -5.02
CA PRO A 480 -4.45 19.71 -5.23
C PRO A 480 -4.86 20.10 -6.66
N ALA A 481 -4.04 20.87 -7.40
CA ALA A 481 -4.39 21.27 -8.76
C ALA A 481 -4.34 20.10 -9.77
N ILE A 482 -3.55 19.06 -9.46
CA ILE A 482 -3.31 17.92 -10.36
C ILE A 482 -3.91 16.63 -9.78
N MET A 483 -3.90 16.48 -8.45
CA MET A 483 -4.31 15.28 -7.74
C MET A 483 -5.67 15.39 -7.06
N GLY A 484 -6.18 16.62 -6.89
CA GLY A 484 -7.48 16.87 -6.27
C GLY A 484 -8.60 16.22 -7.08
N ARG A 485 -9.28 15.25 -6.47
CA ARG A 485 -10.52 14.69 -7.03
C ARG A 485 -11.71 15.33 -6.36
N ASN A 486 -11.65 15.45 -5.03
CA ASN A 486 -12.66 16.09 -4.22
C ASN A 486 -12.30 17.54 -3.90
N TYR A 487 -11.01 17.86 -3.75
CA TYR A 487 -10.54 19.24 -3.56
C TYR A 487 -10.64 20.01 -4.88
N THR A 488 -11.70 20.80 -5.03
CA THR A 488 -11.93 21.64 -6.22
C THR A 488 -11.99 23.13 -5.84
N LEU A 489 -12.03 24.02 -6.85
CA LEU A 489 -11.90 25.46 -6.61
C LEU A 489 -12.97 26.00 -5.66
N ASN A 490 -14.19 25.47 -5.74
CA ASN A 490 -15.38 25.94 -5.05
C ASN A 490 -15.98 24.90 -4.09
N ASP A 491 -15.30 23.77 -3.91
CA ASP A 491 -15.70 22.69 -3.01
C ASP A 491 -14.41 22.10 -2.44
N ALA A 492 -13.96 22.65 -1.32
CA ALA A 492 -12.66 22.31 -0.75
C ALA A 492 -12.65 22.40 0.78
N SER A 493 -11.84 21.58 1.43
CA SER A 493 -11.52 21.70 2.84
C SER A 493 -10.08 21.29 3.14
N ARG A 494 -9.55 21.88 4.21
CA ARG A 494 -8.28 21.51 4.86
C ARG A 494 -8.54 21.52 6.35
N MET A 495 -8.14 20.47 7.06
CA MET A 495 -8.29 20.41 8.51
C MET A 495 -7.10 19.69 9.14
N TYR A 496 -6.79 20.08 10.36
CA TYR A 496 -5.70 19.55 11.14
C TYR A 496 -5.97 19.67 12.64
N VAL A 497 -5.27 18.85 13.42
CA VAL A 497 -5.31 18.90 14.89
C VAL A 497 -3.93 19.31 15.40
N LEU A 498 -3.87 20.41 16.17
CA LEU A 498 -2.65 20.86 16.82
C LEU A 498 -2.61 20.38 18.27
N TYR A 499 -1.55 19.67 18.64
CA TYR A 499 -1.28 19.32 20.05
C TYR A 499 -0.39 20.34 20.75
N LYS A 500 0.32 21.17 19.97
CA LYS A 500 1.16 22.26 20.45
C LYS A 500 1.00 23.45 19.51
N ASP A 501 0.75 24.62 20.09
CA ASP A 501 0.75 25.89 19.35
C ASP A 501 2.14 26.53 19.43
N GLY A 502 2.72 26.84 18.28
CA GLY A 502 4.02 27.52 18.17
C GLY A 502 3.94 29.02 18.47
N GLY A 503 2.74 29.54 18.73
CA GLY A 503 2.49 30.94 19.04
C GLY A 503 2.42 31.83 17.79
N ASN A 504 2.64 33.12 18.00
CA ASN A 504 2.45 34.12 16.96
C ASN A 504 3.42 33.92 15.79
N SER A 505 2.89 33.98 14.57
CA SER A 505 3.57 33.73 13.29
C SER A 505 3.98 32.28 13.02
N SER A 506 3.60 31.31 13.85
CA SER A 506 3.94 29.91 13.58
C SER A 506 3.25 29.38 12.32
N ARG A 507 4.02 28.73 11.44
CA ARG A 507 3.62 28.28 10.11
C ARG A 507 3.04 26.87 10.21
N ARG A 508 1.74 26.71 9.96
CA ARG A 508 1.05 25.43 10.19
C ARG A 508 0.93 24.60 8.93
N GLU A 509 0.52 25.21 7.83
CA GLU A 509 0.49 24.58 6.51
C GLU A 509 0.49 25.62 5.41
N GLY A 510 0.99 25.25 4.24
CA GLY A 510 0.81 26.00 3.01
C GLY A 510 1.58 25.41 1.84
N ILE A 511 2.21 26.26 1.03
CA ILE A 511 3.07 25.82 -0.08
C ILE A 511 4.43 26.50 0.03
N LEU A 512 5.50 25.81 -0.37
CA LEU A 512 6.86 26.31 -0.11
C LEU A 512 7.18 27.60 -0.88
N ALA A 513 6.64 27.75 -2.08
CA ALA A 513 6.96 28.86 -2.99
C ALA A 513 6.08 30.11 -2.80
N SER A 514 5.06 30.07 -1.92
CA SER A 514 4.11 31.18 -1.79
C SER A 514 3.34 31.14 -0.47
N ASN A 515 2.87 32.31 -0.03
CA ASN A 515 1.91 32.43 1.07
C ASN A 515 0.45 32.31 0.60
N ARG A 516 0.22 31.99 -0.66
CA ARG A 516 -1.12 31.67 -1.16
C ARG A 516 -1.45 30.23 -0.79
N ASN A 517 -2.67 29.98 -0.29
CA ASN A 517 -3.09 28.68 0.23
C ASN A 517 -2.33 28.26 1.51
N CYS A 518 -2.38 29.06 2.58
CA CYS A 518 -1.74 28.76 3.86
C CYS A 518 -2.66 29.05 5.06
N THR A 519 -2.26 28.51 6.23
CA THR A 519 -2.71 28.97 7.56
C THR A 519 -1.52 29.11 8.50
N PHE A 520 -1.58 30.11 9.38
CA PHE A 520 -0.58 30.35 10.41
C PHE A 520 -1.20 30.95 11.67
N GLY A 521 -0.52 30.79 12.81
CA GLY A 521 -0.92 31.38 14.08
C GLY A 521 -0.74 32.90 14.07
N LEU A 522 -1.78 33.66 14.38
CA LEU A 522 -1.75 35.11 14.60
C LEU A 522 -2.68 35.52 15.73
N SER A 523 -2.24 36.48 16.55
CA SER A 523 -3.03 37.03 17.66
C SER A 523 -4.11 38.06 17.26
N SER A 524 -4.00 38.75 16.10
CA SER A 524 -4.89 39.90 15.83
C SER A 524 -5.08 40.32 14.34
N THR A 525 -5.18 39.38 13.36
CA THR A 525 -5.30 39.53 11.85
C THR A 525 -3.98 39.69 11.08
N THR A 526 -3.72 39.14 9.87
CA THR A 526 -4.39 38.15 8.97
C THR A 526 -3.41 37.42 8.02
N ALA A 527 -3.54 36.09 7.86
CA ALA A 527 -3.97 35.42 6.61
C ALA A 527 -4.46 33.97 6.89
N ILE A 528 -5.60 33.62 6.32
CA ILE A 528 -6.19 32.26 6.30
C ILE A 528 -6.81 32.13 4.91
N ARG A 529 -6.29 31.28 4.02
CA ARG A 529 -6.74 31.29 2.61
C ARG A 529 -6.83 29.90 2.02
N ILE A 530 -7.98 29.60 1.43
CA ILE A 530 -8.33 28.39 0.67
C ILE A 530 -8.76 28.87 -0.73
N ASN A 531 -7.80 28.93 -1.65
CA ASN A 531 -8.01 29.36 -3.04
C ASN A 531 -8.52 30.81 -3.27
N GLN A 532 -8.17 31.80 -2.44
CA GLN A 532 -8.42 33.22 -2.74
C GLN A 532 -7.12 33.96 -3.09
N SER A 533 -7.23 35.19 -3.62
CA SER A 533 -6.09 36.05 -4.00
C SER A 533 -5.27 36.47 -2.76
N LEU A 534 -4.42 37.51 -2.89
CA LEU A 534 -3.69 38.08 -1.75
C LEU A 534 -4.56 38.87 -0.77
N THR A 535 -5.88 38.73 -0.83
CA THR A 535 -6.82 39.36 0.11
C THR A 535 -6.94 38.53 1.39
N ASP A 536 -6.77 39.19 2.52
CA ASP A 536 -6.83 38.61 3.85
C ASP A 536 -8.25 38.31 4.36
N PHE A 537 -8.33 37.37 5.30
CA PHE A 537 -9.58 36.99 5.98
C PHE A 537 -9.98 38.07 7.00
N SER A 538 -10.72 39.10 6.58
CA SER A 538 -11.03 40.25 7.46
C SER A 538 -11.76 39.86 8.76
N GLY A 539 -11.50 40.60 9.85
CA GLY A 539 -12.27 40.54 11.09
C GLY A 539 -11.83 39.49 12.11
N GLY A 540 -10.58 39.55 12.58
CA GLY A 540 -10.08 38.92 13.82
C GLY A 540 -10.53 37.47 14.05
N VAL A 541 -9.80 36.51 13.48
CA VAL A 541 -10.04 35.09 13.78
C VAL A 541 -8.94 34.60 14.74
N PRO A 542 -9.28 34.18 15.97
CA PRO A 542 -8.30 33.58 16.86
C PRO A 542 -7.83 32.28 16.24
N THR A 543 -6.53 32.22 15.98
CA THR A 543 -5.88 31.01 15.46
C THR A 543 -4.95 30.41 16.52
N LEU A 544 -4.54 31.18 17.52
CA LEU A 544 -3.64 30.76 18.60
C LEU A 544 -4.37 29.90 19.61
N GLU A 545 -4.29 28.58 19.42
CA GLU A 545 -4.61 27.56 20.41
C GLU A 545 -4.39 26.17 19.80
N THR A 546 -4.17 25.18 20.67
CA THR A 546 -4.27 23.75 20.33
C THR A 546 -5.69 23.39 19.92
N GLY A 547 -5.93 22.17 19.43
CA GLY A 547 -7.27 21.77 18.97
C GLY A 547 -7.38 21.58 17.48
N LEU A 548 -8.55 21.10 17.06
CA LEU A 548 -8.98 21.02 15.68
C LEU A 548 -9.12 22.41 15.07
N LYS A 549 -8.57 22.57 13.88
CA LYS A 549 -8.75 23.72 13.00
C LYS A 549 -9.22 23.21 11.65
N ALA A 550 -10.19 23.89 11.05
CA ALA A 550 -10.63 23.59 9.69
C ALA A 550 -10.83 24.86 8.88
N LEU A 551 -10.45 24.81 7.62
CA LEU A 551 -10.74 25.85 6.64
C LEU A 551 -11.50 25.21 5.48
N VAL A 552 -12.70 25.73 5.22
CA VAL A 552 -13.66 25.11 4.30
C VAL A 552 -14.17 26.15 3.32
N ARG A 553 -14.23 25.78 2.04
CA ARG A 553 -14.85 26.55 0.97
C ARG A 553 -16.06 25.78 0.45
N ASP A 554 -17.23 26.35 0.67
CA ASP A 554 -18.51 25.75 0.27
C ASP A 554 -18.97 26.22 -1.12
N SER A 555 -18.44 27.35 -1.60
CA SER A 555 -18.76 27.89 -2.92
C SER A 555 -17.65 28.82 -3.45
N SER A 556 -17.90 29.44 -4.60
CA SER A 556 -17.01 30.48 -5.15
C SER A 556 -16.86 31.69 -4.22
N GLU A 557 -17.77 31.91 -3.28
CA GLU A 557 -17.75 33.07 -2.39
C GLU A 557 -17.78 32.70 -0.91
N ALA A 558 -18.32 31.53 -0.54
CA ALA A 558 -18.45 31.15 0.87
C ALA A 558 -17.20 30.42 1.37
N VAL A 559 -16.57 30.97 2.40
CA VAL A 559 -15.47 30.33 3.14
C VAL A 559 -15.74 30.40 4.64
N ARG A 560 -15.46 29.32 5.35
CA ARG A 560 -15.59 29.22 6.80
C ARG A 560 -14.29 28.74 7.41
N TYR A 561 -13.88 29.38 8.49
CA TYR A 561 -12.84 28.85 9.37
C TYR A 561 -13.49 28.33 10.65
N ILE A 562 -13.09 27.15 11.09
CA ILE A 562 -13.59 26.50 12.30
C ILE A 562 -12.41 26.35 13.26
N ASN A 563 -12.65 26.77 14.50
CA ASN A 563 -11.70 26.61 15.59
C ASN A 563 -12.40 25.92 16.77
N GLY A 564 -12.12 24.64 16.97
CA GLY A 564 -12.87 23.79 17.88
C GLY A 564 -14.36 23.77 17.52
N ASP A 565 -15.19 24.41 18.36
CA ASP A 565 -16.64 24.51 18.18
C ASP A 565 -17.11 25.82 17.53
N THR A 566 -16.19 26.77 17.31
CA THR A 566 -16.54 28.11 16.83
C THR A 566 -16.34 28.22 15.33
N GLU A 567 -17.36 28.70 14.63
CA GLU A 567 -17.34 28.95 13.19
C GLU A 567 -17.23 30.45 12.87
N TYR A 568 -16.33 30.78 11.94
CA TYR A 568 -16.10 32.11 11.41
C TYR A 568 -16.36 32.10 9.89
N ALA A 569 -17.60 32.39 9.50
CA ALA A 569 -18.02 32.47 8.10
C ALA A 569 -17.66 33.81 7.45
N ARG A 570 -17.24 33.80 6.18
CA ARG A 570 -16.89 34.98 5.39
C ARG A 570 -17.29 34.81 3.92
N THR A 571 -17.45 35.95 3.25
CA THR A 571 -17.69 36.03 1.81
C THR A 571 -16.42 36.52 1.12
N VAL A 572 -15.70 35.61 0.44
CA VAL A 572 -14.50 35.91 -0.35
C VAL A 572 -14.46 35.07 -1.62
N THR A 573 -14.33 35.77 -2.76
CA THR A 573 -14.27 35.16 -4.09
C THR A 573 -13.03 34.27 -4.26
N SER A 574 -13.23 33.05 -4.77
CA SER A 574 -12.18 32.13 -5.18
C SER A 574 -11.41 32.67 -6.39
N SER A 575 -10.10 32.43 -6.47
CA SER A 575 -9.25 32.83 -7.60
C SER A 575 -8.76 31.64 -8.41
N SER A 576 -7.91 30.79 -7.81
CA SER A 576 -7.35 29.61 -8.46
C SER A 576 -6.82 28.61 -7.42
N ILE A 577 -6.72 27.34 -7.81
CA ILE A 577 -5.94 26.33 -7.09
C ILE A 577 -4.50 26.44 -7.55
N ILE A 578 -3.57 26.54 -6.60
CA ILE A 578 -2.15 26.64 -6.94
C ILE A 578 -1.59 25.25 -7.17
N SER A 579 -0.88 25.09 -8.29
CA SER A 579 -0.18 23.86 -8.63
C SER A 579 1.14 23.77 -7.86
N ALA A 580 1.06 23.32 -6.62
CA ALA A 580 2.20 23.02 -5.76
C ALA A 580 1.79 21.97 -4.72
N ASN A 581 2.76 21.22 -4.21
CA ASN A 581 2.50 20.31 -3.09
C ASN A 581 2.11 21.10 -1.84
N GLN A 582 1.12 20.58 -1.12
CA GLN A 582 0.79 21.05 0.20
C GLN A 582 1.89 20.63 1.19
N ILE A 583 2.35 21.57 2.00
CA ILE A 583 3.37 21.42 3.02
C ILE A 583 2.74 21.64 4.39
N LEU A 584 3.21 20.92 5.41
CA LEU A 584 2.83 21.08 6.81
C LEU A 584 4.03 21.57 7.61
N LEU A 585 3.77 22.33 8.67
CA LEU A 585 4.78 22.94 9.56
C LEU A 585 5.74 23.90 8.84
N GLY A 586 5.33 24.41 7.66
CA GLY A 586 6.09 25.38 6.90
C GLY A 586 5.35 25.88 5.66
N PHE A 587 5.74 27.05 5.17
CA PHE A 587 5.39 27.60 3.85
C PHE A 587 6.23 28.83 3.54
N GLY A 588 6.32 29.22 2.26
CA GLY A 588 7.03 30.44 1.85
C GLY A 588 8.50 30.52 2.32
N GLY A 589 9.16 29.36 2.50
CA GLY A 589 10.52 29.27 3.05
C GLY A 589 10.66 29.56 4.55
N VAL A 590 9.56 29.62 5.31
CA VAL A 590 9.54 29.80 6.76
C VAL A 590 8.90 28.57 7.41
N TYR A 591 9.41 28.19 8.58
CA TYR A 591 9.05 26.95 9.27
C TYR A 591 8.41 27.24 10.64
N GLY A 592 7.46 26.39 11.04
CA GLY A 592 6.70 26.53 12.29
C GLY A 592 7.35 25.81 13.47
N THR A 593 6.88 26.12 14.67
CA THR A 593 7.18 25.39 15.92
C THR A 593 5.96 24.68 16.49
N ASP A 594 4.88 24.59 15.69
CA ASP A 594 3.66 23.87 16.04
C ASP A 594 3.90 22.36 16.10
N GLY A 595 3.06 21.66 16.86
CA GLY A 595 2.93 20.22 16.89
C GLY A 595 1.62 19.77 16.27
N MET A 596 1.68 18.88 15.27
CA MET A 596 0.52 18.41 14.50
C MET A 596 0.28 16.91 14.68
N SER A 597 -0.96 16.54 15.03
CA SER A 597 -1.41 15.16 15.25
C SER A 597 -2.11 14.54 14.05
N GLU A 598 -2.69 15.38 13.20
CA GLU A 598 -3.50 14.94 12.07
C GLU A 598 -3.57 16.04 11.01
N TYR A 599 -3.67 15.63 9.75
CA TYR A 599 -3.96 16.50 8.62
C TYR A 599 -4.84 15.80 7.59
N LEU A 600 -5.83 16.50 7.06
CA LEU A 600 -6.68 16.01 5.97
C LEU A 600 -7.08 17.14 5.02
N MET A 601 -7.28 16.77 3.76
CA MET A 601 -7.55 17.69 2.67
C MET A 601 -8.42 17.02 1.60
N GLY A 602 -9.43 17.73 1.12
CA GLY A 602 -10.42 17.18 0.18
C GLY A 602 -11.53 18.17 -0.16
N GLY A 603 -12.74 17.67 -0.46
CA GLY A 603 -13.92 18.49 -0.71
C GLY A 603 -14.49 19.15 0.54
N SER A 604 -15.45 20.05 0.40
CA SER A 604 -16.10 20.75 1.51
C SER A 604 -16.79 19.80 2.47
N ILE A 605 -16.73 20.12 3.76
CA ILE A 605 -17.32 19.37 4.87
C ILE A 605 -18.17 20.30 5.74
N THR A 606 -19.31 19.79 6.18
CA THR A 606 -20.26 20.58 6.99
C THR A 606 -19.78 20.70 8.44
N MET A 607 -20.30 21.67 9.19
CA MET A 607 -19.98 21.80 10.62
C MET A 607 -20.33 20.53 11.41
N ALA A 608 -21.46 19.87 11.11
CA ALA A 608 -21.83 18.60 11.74
C ALA A 608 -20.82 17.48 11.44
N GLN A 609 -20.28 17.44 10.21
CA GLN A 609 -19.22 16.50 9.84
C GLN A 609 -17.91 16.79 10.58
N ILE A 610 -17.54 18.06 10.71
CA ILE A 610 -16.35 18.48 11.48
C ILE A 610 -16.48 18.09 12.95
N GLN A 611 -17.64 18.33 13.58
CA GLN A 611 -17.85 17.95 14.97
C GLN A 611 -17.91 16.43 15.18
N GLY A 612 -18.49 15.70 14.23
CA GLY A 612 -18.44 14.23 14.22
C GLY A 612 -17.00 13.72 14.15
N HIS A 613 -16.19 14.30 13.26
CA HIS A 613 -14.78 13.98 13.12
C HIS A 613 -14.00 14.30 14.41
N ARG A 614 -14.20 15.49 14.98
CA ARG A 614 -13.61 15.91 16.28
C ARG A 614 -13.86 14.89 17.38
N ALA A 615 -15.11 14.43 17.52
CA ALA A 615 -15.46 13.41 18.49
C ALA A 615 -14.77 12.06 18.20
N ASN A 616 -14.72 11.65 16.93
CA ASN A 616 -14.08 10.40 16.52
C ASN A 616 -12.56 10.40 16.79
N ILE A 617 -11.86 11.49 16.48
CA ILE A 617 -10.41 11.58 16.72
C ILE A 617 -10.11 11.63 18.22
N ASN A 618 -10.89 12.36 19.02
CA ASN A 618 -10.73 12.35 20.48
C ASN A 618 -10.96 10.95 21.08
N ASN A 619 -11.92 10.18 20.55
CA ASN A 619 -12.11 8.79 20.94
C ASN A 619 -10.94 7.89 20.53
N LEU A 620 -10.36 8.10 19.34
CA LEU A 620 -9.19 7.36 18.87
C LEU A 620 -7.97 7.64 19.77
N LEU A 621 -7.68 8.92 20.04
CA LEU A 621 -6.58 9.34 20.89
C LEU A 621 -6.71 8.78 22.31
N ALA A 622 -7.90 8.89 22.91
CA ALA A 622 -8.17 8.27 24.21
C ALA A 622 -8.00 6.74 24.17
N GLY A 623 -8.36 6.10 23.05
CA GLY A 623 -8.15 4.67 22.81
C GLY A 623 -6.66 4.27 22.79
N PHE A 624 -5.80 5.13 22.24
CA PHE A 624 -4.34 5.01 22.30
C PHE A 624 -3.76 5.33 23.68
N GLY A 625 -4.56 5.88 24.61
CA GLY A 625 -4.08 6.33 25.92
C GLY A 625 -3.45 7.73 25.89
N LEU A 626 -3.77 8.52 24.87
CA LEU A 626 -3.37 9.92 24.74
C LEU A 626 -4.49 10.84 25.23
N ASN A 627 -4.13 12.08 25.58
CA ASN A 627 -5.13 13.10 25.91
C ASN A 627 -5.98 13.47 24.68
N GLN A 628 -7.25 13.80 24.93
CA GLN A 628 -8.14 14.36 23.93
C GLN A 628 -7.72 15.81 23.65
N ILE A 629 -7.28 16.08 22.42
CA ILE A 629 -6.66 17.36 22.03
C ILE A 629 -7.32 17.98 20.80
N ALA A 630 -8.36 17.37 20.22
CA ALA A 630 -9.07 17.91 19.07
C ALA A 630 -10.22 18.83 19.46
#